data_AF-A0A6M4PLI6-F1
#
_entry.id   AF-A0A6M4PLI6-F1
#
_cell.length_a   1.000
_cell.length_b   1.000
_cell.length_c   1.000
_cell.angle_alpha   90.00
_cell.angle_beta   90.00
_cell.angle_gamma   90.00
#
_symmetry.space_group_name_H-M   'P 1'
#
loop_
_entity.id
_entity.type
_entity.pdbx_description
1 polymer ?
#
loop_
_entity_poly.entity_id
_entity_poly.type
_entity_poly.pdbx_seq_one_letter_code
_entity_poly.pdbx_strand_id
1 'polypeptide(L)' 'MRIGPVQIGTHRDRNGQTKHAAVCSSDGCGWSSDYSSQSAAQLAARTHRCRVR' A
#
# COMPACT_ATOMS: atom_id res chain seq x y z
N MET A 1 -3.79 7.84 3.63
CA MET A 1 -2.51 7.97 4.39
C MET A 1 -1.35 7.80 3.41
N ARG A 2 -0.17 8.40 3.62
CA ARG A 2 0.98 8.25 2.70
C ARG A 2 2.28 8.13 3.49
N ILE A 3 3.19 7.27 3.04
CA ILE A 3 4.53 7.07 3.60
C ILE A 3 5.52 7.05 2.42
N GLY A 4 6.34 8.09 2.30
CA GLY A 4 7.22 8.26 1.14
C GLY A 4 6.44 8.29 -0.19
N PRO A 5 6.86 7.54 -1.23
CA PRO A 5 6.11 7.42 -2.47
C PRO A 5 4.91 6.47 -2.35
N VAL A 6 4.71 5.79 -1.22
CA VAL A 6 3.65 4.81 -1.06
C VAL A 6 2.40 5.45 -0.47
N GLN A 7 1.28 5.31 -1.17
CA GLN A 7 -0.06 5.69 -0.73
C GLN A 7 -0.77 4.48 -0.14
N ILE A 8 -1.42 4.69 1.01
CA ILE A 8 -2.20 3.67 1.71
C ILE A 8 -3.67 4.07 1.69
N GLY A 9 -4.48 3.20 1.11
CA GLY A 9 -5.94 3.29 1.04
C GLY A 9 -6.61 2.15 1.80
N THR A 10 -7.92 2.30 2.00
CA THR A 10 -8.77 1.27 2.59
C THR A 10 -9.92 0.98 1.65
N HIS A 11 -10.22 -0.29 1.44
CA HIS A 11 -11.36 -0.71 0.63
C HIS A 11 -12.09 -1.86 1.33
N ARG A 12 -13.33 -2.11 0.95
CA ARG A 12 -14.09 -3.28 1.40
C ARG A 12 -14.05 -4.32 0.30
N ASP A 13 -13.66 -5.55 0.65
CA ASP A 13 -13.75 -6.66 -0.28
C ASP A 13 -15.20 -7.11 -0.50
N ARG A 14 -15.40 -8.07 -1.39
CA ARG A 14 -16.73 -8.63 -1.71
C ARG A 14 -17.41 -9.31 -0.52
N ASN A 15 -16.66 -9.65 0.52
CA ASN A 15 -17.15 -10.27 1.74
C ASN A 15 -17.41 -9.22 2.84
N GLY A 16 -17.28 -7.93 2.53
CA GLY A 16 -17.45 -6.83 3.48
C GLY A 16 -16.27 -6.61 4.43
N GLN A 17 -15.14 -7.31 4.24
CA GLN A 17 -13.97 -7.11 5.09
C GLN A 17 -13.24 -5.83 4.69
N THR A 18 -12.85 -5.05 5.69
CA THR A 18 -11.96 -3.91 5.45
C THR A 18 -10.55 -4.44 5.16
N LYS A 19 -10.03 -4.07 3.99
CA LYS A 19 -8.66 -4.32 3.56
C LYS A 19 -7.93 -2.99 3.40
N HIS A 20 -6.62 -3.05 3.51
CA HIS A 20 -5.71 -1.92 3.39
C HIS A 20 -4.82 -2.14 2.18
N ALA A 21 -4.94 -1.28 1.18
CA ALA A 21 -4.10 -1.33 -0.01
C ALA A 21 -2.90 -0.39 0.19
N ALA A 22 -1.70 -0.84 -0.10
CA ALA A 22 -0.51 0.01 -0.22
C ALA A 22 -0.05 0.02 -1.68
N VAL A 23 0.12 1.20 -2.26
CA VAL A 23 0.47 1.38 -3.67
C VAL A 23 1.60 2.39 -3.78
N CYS A 24 2.68 2.04 -4.46
CA CYS A 24 3.74 2.99 -4.79
C CYS A 24 3.26 3.89 -5.93
N SER A 25 3.15 5.20 -5.67
CA SER A 25 2.73 6.19 -6.65
C SER A 25 3.89 6.74 -7.48
N SER A 26 5.09 6.15 -7.40
CA SER A 26 6.20 6.49 -8.29
C SER A 26 5.94 5.91 -9.68
N ASP A 27 5.99 6.76 -10.69
CA ASP A 27 5.85 6.38 -12.08
C ASP A 27 6.86 5.29 -12.46
N GLY A 28 6.36 4.19 -13.02
CA GLY A 28 7.17 3.04 -13.41
C GLY A 28 7.50 2.01 -12.31
N CYS A 29 7.12 2.24 -11.04
CA CYS A 29 7.35 1.23 -9.99
C CYS A 29 6.34 0.08 -10.05
N GLY A 30 5.06 0.39 -10.25
CA GLY A 30 3.98 -0.61 -10.38
C GLY A 30 3.71 -1.47 -9.15
N TRP A 31 4.36 -1.19 -8.01
CA TRP A 31 4.18 -1.97 -6.79
C TRP A 31 2.85 -1.64 -6.11
N SER A 32 2.02 -2.65 -5.91
CA SER A 32 0.81 -2.59 -5.10
C SER A 32 0.61 -3.88 -4.32
N SER A 33 0.04 -3.79 -3.12
CA SER A 33 -0.29 -4.96 -2.31
C SER A 33 -1.42 -4.67 -1.34
N ASP A 34 -2.26 -5.69 -1.11
CA ASP A 34 -3.40 -5.63 -0.20
C ASP A 34 -3.12 -6.38 1.10
N TYR A 35 -3.54 -5.79 2.21
CA TYR A 35 -3.31 -6.26 3.56
C TYR A 35 -4.62 -6.33 4.35
N SER A 36 -4.70 -7.27 5.29
CA SER A 36 -5.82 -7.39 6.22
C SER A 36 -5.80 -6.37 7.36
N SER A 37 -4.68 -5.68 7.59
CA SER A 37 -4.54 -4.71 8.67
C SER A 37 -3.80 -3.45 8.23
N GLN A 38 -4.14 -2.32 8.85
CA GLN A 38 -3.51 -1.03 8.58
C GLN A 38 -2.02 -1.06 8.92
N SER A 39 -1.66 -1.70 10.02
CA SER A 39 -0.27 -1.80 10.48
C SER A 39 0.61 -2.58 9.49
N ALA A 40 0.08 -3.65 8.88
CA ALA A 40 0.81 -4.40 7.85
C ALA A 40 1.03 -3.53 6.60
N ALA A 41 0.00 -2.81 6.13
CA ALA A 41 0.14 -1.88 5.01
C ALA A 41 1.15 -0.76 5.29
N GLN A 42 1.14 -0.21 6.51
CA GLN A 42 2.10 0.80 6.95
C GLN A 42 3.52 0.25 7.03
N LEU A 43 3.72 -0.96 7.56
CA LEU A 43 5.03 -1.60 7.62
C LEU A 43 5.60 -1.81 6.23
N ALA A 44 4.80 -2.37 5.31
CA ALA A 44 5.21 -2.56 3.92
C ALA A 44 5.55 -1.24 3.23
N ALA A 45 4.77 -0.18 3.46
CA ALA A 45 5.05 1.14 2.93
C ALA A 45 6.36 1.74 3.47
N ARG A 46 6.67 1.54 4.76
CA ARG A 46 7.92 1.98 5.39
C ARG A 46 9.15 1.22 4.88
N THR A 47 9.00 -0.06 4.56
CA THR A 47 10.10 -0.91 4.09
C THR A 47 10.22 -0.97 2.58
N HIS A 48 9.27 -0.38 1.84
CA HIS A 48 9.29 -0.33 0.38
C HIS A 48 10.50 0.46 -0.12
N ARG A 49 11.38 -0.20 -0.88
CA ARG A 49 12.50 0.43 -1.56
C ARG A 49 12.17 0.59 -3.04
N CYS A 50 11.66 1.76 -3.41
CA CYS A 50 11.43 2.09 -4.81
C CYS A 50 12.79 2.14 -5.53
N ARG A 51 12.98 1.26 -6.52
CA ARG A 51 14.20 1.20 -7.35
C ARG A 51 14.12 2.12 -8.56
N VAL A 52 12.93 2.62 -8.87
CA VAL A 52 12.71 3.59 -9.94
C VAL A 52 13.10 4.96 -9.40
N ARG A 53 14.05 5.61 -10.08
CA ARG A 53 14.60 6.92 -9.72
C ARG A 53 13.91 8.00 -10.53
#